data_AF-A0A848X7N7-F1
#
_entry.id   AF-A0A848X7N7-F1
#
_cell.length_a   1.000
_cell.length_b   1.000
_cell.length_c   1.000
_cell.angle_alpha   90.00
_cell.angle_beta   90.00
_cell.angle_gamma   90.00
#
_symmetry.space_group_name_H-M   'P 1'
#
loop_
_entity.id
_entity.type
_entity.pdbx_description
1 polymer ?
#
loop_
_entity_poly.entity_id
_entity_poly.type
_entity_poly.pdbx_seq_one_letter_code
_entity_poly.pdbx_strand_id
1 'polypeptide(L)'
;MLIPQGMAYAMIAGLPPVYGLYAALVPLAVYALLGTSRELAVGPVAMVALLVANGVAPLAGGNAERYLALALALSALVGGIQLLLGVVRGGFMVNLLSHPVLAGFTSAAALIIATSQLGGLTGLDLAKGPVHEMVASAA
;
A
#
# COMPACT_ATOMS: atom_id res chain seq x y z
N MET A 1 -3.59 -14.47 -8.89
CA MET A 1 -2.24 -13.92 -8.64
C MET A 1 -2.05 -13.29 -7.26
N LEU A 2 -3.05 -13.39 -6.37
CA LEU A 2 -3.08 -12.65 -5.10
C LEU A 2 -1.97 -13.03 -4.10
N ILE A 3 -1.54 -14.29 -4.07
CA ILE A 3 -0.53 -14.78 -3.11
C ILE A 3 0.84 -14.10 -3.31
N PRO A 4 1.54 -14.26 -4.46
CA PRO A 4 2.84 -13.62 -4.66
C PRO A 4 2.74 -12.10 -4.67
N GLN A 5 1.64 -11.54 -5.22
CA GLN A 5 1.40 -10.10 -5.27
C GLN A 5 1.23 -9.50 -3.86
N GLY A 6 0.44 -10.14 -2.99
CA GLY A 6 0.23 -9.68 -1.62
C GLY A 6 1.51 -9.74 -0.80
N MET A 7 2.30 -10.81 -0.95
CA MET A 7 3.61 -10.94 -0.31
C MET A 7 4.57 -9.81 -0.75
N ALA A 8 4.62 -9.51 -2.05
CA ALA A 8 5.43 -8.41 -2.57
C ALA A 8 5.01 -7.06 -2.00
N TYR A 9 3.71 -6.80 -1.89
CA TYR A 9 3.20 -5.53 -1.34
C TYR A 9 3.49 -5.38 0.16
N ALA A 10 3.47 -6.46 0.93
CA ALA A 10 3.92 -6.40 2.33
C ALA A 10 5.40 -6.02 2.43
N MET A 11 6.25 -6.57 1.57
CA MET A 11 7.67 -6.21 1.53
C MET A 11 7.90 -4.76 1.11
N ILE A 12 7.12 -4.23 0.17
CA ILE A 12 7.13 -2.80 -0.18
C ILE A 12 6.71 -1.96 1.03
N ALA A 13 5.73 -2.41 1.81
CA ALA A 13 5.31 -1.78 3.06
C ALA A 13 6.29 -1.99 4.22
N GLY A 14 7.47 -2.58 4.00
CA GLY A 14 8.46 -2.84 5.05
C GLY A 14 8.04 -3.89 6.09
N LEU A 15 7.01 -4.70 5.79
CA LEU A 15 6.49 -5.74 6.67
C LEU A 15 6.89 -7.14 6.19
N PRO A 16 6.93 -8.14 7.10
CA PRO A 16 7.11 -9.53 6.71
C PRO A 16 6.02 -9.99 5.69
N PRO A 17 6.37 -10.84 4.71
CA PRO A 17 5.44 -11.26 3.64
C PRO A 17 4.10 -11.84 4.12
N VAL A 18 4.09 -12.47 5.31
CA VAL A 18 2.88 -13.04 5.92
C VAL A 18 1.76 -12.01 6.12
N TYR A 19 2.10 -10.75 6.40
CA TYR A 19 1.10 -9.69 6.55
C TYR A 19 0.38 -9.39 5.23
N GLY A 20 1.04 -9.62 4.10
CA GLY A 20 0.42 -9.53 2.78
C GLY A 20 -0.63 -10.60 2.54
N LEU A 21 -0.42 -11.80 3.11
CA LEU A 21 -1.39 -12.89 3.07
C LEU A 21 -2.60 -12.59 3.97
N TYR A 22 -2.38 -12.02 5.15
CA TYR A 22 -3.46 -11.55 6.02
C TYR A 22 -4.29 -10.45 5.34
N ALA A 23 -3.62 -9.47 4.72
CA ALA A 23 -4.27 -8.39 3.98
C ALA A 23 -4.96 -8.85 2.68
N ALA A 24 -4.61 -10.03 2.15
CA ALA A 24 -5.28 -10.63 1.00
C ALA A 24 -6.50 -11.47 1.41
N LEU A 25 -6.37 -12.27 2.47
CA LEU A 25 -7.39 -13.24 2.86
C LEU A 25 -8.57 -12.60 3.60
N VAL A 26 -8.27 -11.80 4.63
CA VAL A 26 -9.31 -11.27 5.54
C VAL A 26 -10.27 -10.33 4.81
N PRO A 27 -9.80 -9.32 4.04
CA PRO A 27 -10.72 -8.43 3.31
C PRO A 27 -11.55 -9.17 2.27
N LEU A 28 -11.01 -10.22 1.63
CA LEU A 28 -11.74 -11.03 0.66
C LEU A 28 -12.86 -11.82 1.33
N ALA A 29 -12.60 -12.42 2.50
CA ALA A 29 -13.63 -13.12 3.27
C ALA A 29 -14.74 -12.16 3.74
N VAL A 30 -14.38 -10.97 4.20
CA VAL A 30 -15.35 -9.92 4.60
C VAL A 30 -16.15 -9.43 3.38
N TYR A 31 -15.48 -9.20 2.24
CA TYR A 31 -16.14 -8.76 1.01
C TYR A 31 -17.07 -9.82 0.43
N ALA A 32 -16.75 -11.11 0.57
CA ALA A 32 -17.65 -12.18 0.15
C ALA A 32 -19.00 -12.16 0.88
N LEU A 33 -19.05 -11.65 2.11
CA LEU A 33 -20.26 -11.56 2.93
C LEU A 33 -21.01 -10.23 2.75
N LEU A 34 -20.29 -9.11 2.61
CA LEU A 34 -20.85 -7.76 2.63
C LEU A 34 -20.81 -7.04 1.27
N GLY A 35 -20.09 -7.60 0.30
CA GLY A 35 -19.85 -7.00 -1.00
C GLY A 35 -21.11 -6.94 -1.86
N THR A 36 -21.23 -5.87 -2.63
CA THR A 36 -22.37 -5.63 -3.53
C THR A 36 -22.05 -5.95 -4.98
N SER A 37 -20.77 -5.97 -5.37
CA SER A 37 -20.34 -6.29 -6.73
C SER A 37 -19.75 -7.70 -6.79
N ARG A 38 -20.18 -8.47 -7.79
CA ARG A 38 -19.69 -9.83 -8.04
C ARG A 38 -18.35 -9.86 -8.78
N GLU A 39 -17.95 -8.73 -9.34
CA GLU A 39 -16.75 -8.60 -10.19
C GLU A 39 -15.59 -7.89 -9.47
N LEU A 40 -15.86 -7.22 -8.34
CA LEU A 40 -14.82 -6.52 -7.60
C LEU A 40 -13.95 -7.51 -6.81
N ALA A 41 -12.67 -7.56 -7.15
CA ALA A 41 -11.67 -8.26 -6.35
C ALA A 41 -11.04 -7.29 -5.34
N VAL A 42 -11.09 -7.64 -4.05
CA VAL A 42 -10.47 -6.87 -2.96
C VAL A 42 -9.15 -7.50 -2.57
N GLY A 43 -8.13 -6.66 -2.34
CA GLY A 43 -6.82 -7.10 -1.90
C GLY A 43 -5.86 -5.94 -1.63
N PRO A 44 -4.62 -6.24 -1.21
CA PRO A 44 -3.61 -5.22 -0.99
C PRO A 44 -3.22 -4.56 -2.32
N VAL A 45 -2.81 -3.29 -2.26
CA VAL A 45 -2.42 -2.48 -3.43
C VAL A 45 -1.05 -1.85 -3.18
N ALA A 46 -0.18 -1.89 -4.20
CA ALA A 46 1.20 -1.38 -4.13
C ALA A 46 1.29 0.07 -3.61
N MET A 47 0.40 0.94 -4.07
CA MET A 47 0.38 2.34 -3.66
C MET A 47 0.10 2.53 -2.18
N VAL A 48 -0.84 1.76 -1.64
CA VAL A 48 -1.15 1.80 -0.20
C VAL A 48 0.04 1.29 0.60
N ALA A 49 0.72 0.24 0.13
CA ALA A 49 1.95 -0.26 0.75
C ALA A 49 3.05 0.81 0.82
N LEU A 50 3.29 1.55 -0.28
CA LEU A 50 4.25 2.66 -0.30
C LEU A 50 3.87 3.79 0.66
N LEU A 51 2.58 4.13 0.76
CA LEU A 51 2.09 5.15 1.69
C LEU A 51 2.27 4.73 3.14
N VAL A 52 1.99 3.46 3.47
CA VAL A 52 2.27 2.88 4.79
C VAL A 52 3.77 2.96 5.09
N ALA A 53 4.62 2.57 4.14
CA ALA A 53 6.07 2.63 4.30
C ALA A 53 6.56 4.04 4.66
N ASN A 54 6.17 5.03 3.86
CA ASN A 54 6.58 6.42 4.04
C ASN A 54 5.95 7.08 5.27
N GLY A 55 4.70 6.73 5.61
CA GLY A 55 4.00 7.31 6.77
C GLY A 55 4.48 6.74 8.10
N VAL A 56 4.82 5.45 8.15
CA VAL A 56 5.18 4.74 9.40
C VAL A 56 6.69 4.79 9.69
N ALA A 57 7.55 4.69 8.66
CA ALA A 57 8.99 4.59 8.86
C ALA A 57 9.61 5.73 9.71
N PRO A 58 9.27 7.02 9.50
CA PRO A 58 9.83 8.11 10.29
C PRO A 58 9.42 8.04 11.77
N LEU A 59 8.23 7.51 12.07
CA LEU A 59 7.68 7.41 13.42
C LEU A 59 8.20 6.18 14.18
N ALA A 60 8.59 5.13 13.46
CA ALA A 60 9.08 3.90 14.04
C ALA A 60 10.51 4.00 14.58
N GLY A 61 11.33 4.92 14.06
CA GLY A 61 12.71 5.13 14.51
C GLY A 61 13.60 3.89 14.38
N GLY A 62 13.35 3.06 13.36
CA GLY A 62 14.09 1.81 13.12
C GLY A 62 13.71 0.62 14.02
N ASN A 63 12.76 0.78 14.96
CA ASN A 63 12.30 -0.32 15.80
C ASN A 63 11.19 -1.12 15.08
N ALA A 64 11.44 -2.40 14.83
CA ALA A 64 10.52 -3.28 14.08
C ALA A 64 9.19 -3.56 14.81
N GLU A 65 9.21 -3.73 16.14
CA GLU A 65 7.98 -3.94 16.92
C GLU A 65 7.10 -2.69 16.92
N ARG A 66 7.73 -1.52 17.10
CA ARG A 66 7.04 -0.23 17.00
C ARG A 66 6.49 0.01 15.60
N TYR A 67 7.25 -0.34 14.56
CA TYR A 67 6.81 -0.25 13.17
C TYR A 67 5.52 -1.05 12.95
N LEU A 68 5.53 -2.32 13.38
CA LEU A 68 4.36 -3.19 13.26
C LEU A 68 3.16 -2.62 14.02
N ALA A 69 3.36 -2.16 15.26
CA ALA A 69 2.29 -1.57 16.06
C ALA A 69 1.68 -0.33 15.39
N LEU A 70 2.51 0.55 14.83
CA LEU A 70 2.07 1.75 14.10
C LEU A 70 1.35 1.39 12.79
N ALA A 71 1.82 0.39 12.04
CA ALA A 71 1.16 -0.08 10.83
C ALA A 71 -0.24 -0.66 11.12
N LEU A 72 -0.37 -1.45 12.20
CA LEU A 72 -1.64 -1.98 12.67
C LEU A 72 -2.57 -0.86 13.15
N ALA A 73 -2.06 0.11 13.92
CA ALA A 73 -2.82 1.26 14.39
C ALA A 73 -3.32 2.13 13.23
N LEU A 74 -2.46 2.39 12.23
CA LEU A 74 -2.83 3.11 11.01
C LEU A 74 -3.93 2.36 10.25
N SER A 75 -3.81 1.03 10.10
CA SER A 75 -4.82 0.20 9.44
C SER A 75 -6.17 0.27 10.16
N ALA A 76 -6.16 0.18 11.50
CA ALA A 76 -7.38 0.30 12.31
C ALA A 76 -8.00 1.70 12.22
N LEU A 77 -7.18 2.76 12.24
CA LEU A 77 -7.65 4.14 12.10
C LEU A 77 -8.30 4.37 10.74
N VAL A 78 -7.62 3.99 9.65
CA VAL A 78 -8.14 4.14 8.28
C VAL A 78 -9.40 3.31 8.09
N GLY A 79 -9.43 2.06 8.59
CA GLY A 79 -10.62 1.21 8.56
C GLY A 79 -11.79 1.83 9.33
N GLY A 80 -11.54 2.40 10.51
CA GLY A 80 -12.54 3.13 11.28
C GLY A 80 -13.10 4.33 10.54
N ILE A 81 -12.24 5.13 9.91
CA ILE A 81 -12.66 6.27 9.07
C ILE A 81 -13.50 5.79 7.89
N GLN A 82 -13.10 4.72 7.20
CA GLN A 82 -13.84 4.15 6.07
C GLN A 82 -15.21 3.60 6.49
N LEU A 83 -15.30 2.94 7.65
CA LEU A 83 -16.58 2.49 8.22
C LEU A 83 -17.49 3.67 8.55
N LEU A 84 -16.96 4.73 9.19
CA LEU A 84 -17.71 5.96 9.47
C LEU A 84 -18.23 6.61 8.19
N LEU A 85 -17.38 6.74 7.17
CA LEU A 85 -17.77 7.24 5.85
C LEU A 85 -18.84 6.37 5.19
N GLY A 86 -18.76 5.04 5.36
CA GLY A 86 -19.80 4.11 4.90
C GLY A 86 -21.15 4.35 5.58
N VAL A 87 -21.16 4.54 6.90
CA VAL A 87 -22.38 4.81 7.68
C VAL A 87 -23.05 6.12 7.26
N VAL A 88 -22.28 7.19 7.09
CA VAL A 88 -22.82 8.49 6.64
C VAL A 88 -23.06 8.57 5.12
N ARG A 89 -22.83 7.47 4.39
CA ARG A 89 -22.93 7.39 2.93
C ARG A 89 -22.09 8.45 2.20
N GLY A 90 -20.90 8.72 2.73
CA GLY A 90 -19.92 9.69 2.20
C GLY A 90 -19.29 9.33 0.85
N GLY A 91 -19.80 8.30 0.17
CA GLY A 91 -19.31 7.86 -1.14
C GLY A 91 -19.41 8.92 -2.23
N PHE A 92 -20.23 9.95 -2.10
CA PHE A 92 -20.26 11.05 -3.08
C PHE A 92 -18.91 11.77 -3.21
N MET A 93 -18.07 11.72 -2.17
CA MET A 93 -16.75 12.36 -2.18
C MET A 93 -15.81 11.79 -3.26
N VAL A 94 -15.93 10.50 -3.60
CA VAL A 94 -15.11 9.92 -4.67
C VAL A 94 -15.48 10.46 -6.06
N ASN A 95 -16.71 10.96 -6.24
CA ASN A 95 -17.15 11.57 -7.50
C ASN A 95 -16.62 13.00 -7.71
N LEU A 96 -16.02 13.60 -6.67
CA LEU A 96 -15.38 14.92 -6.77
C LEU A 96 -13.96 14.82 -7.36
N LEU A 97 -13.40 13.61 -7.46
CA LEU A 97 -12.08 13.38 -8.05
C LEU A 97 -12.18 13.37 -9.57
N SER A 98 -11.51 14.34 -10.21
CA SER A 98 -11.52 14.45 -11.66
C SER A 98 -10.64 13.37 -12.32
N HIS A 99 -11.04 12.94 -13.52
CA HIS A 99 -10.28 11.94 -14.29
C HIS A 99 -8.80 12.33 -14.50
N PRO A 100 -8.44 13.61 -14.78
CA PRO A 100 -7.03 14.01 -14.89
C PRO A 100 -6.23 13.83 -13.59
N VAL A 101 -6.84 14.09 -12.43
CA VAL A 101 -6.17 13.90 -11.12
C VAL A 101 -5.89 12.43 -10.87
N LEU A 102 -6.86 11.57 -11.14
CA LEU A 102 -6.69 10.12 -11.01
C LEU A 102 -5.60 9.61 -11.98
N ALA A 103 -5.64 10.04 -13.24
CA ALA A 103 -4.65 9.65 -14.25
C ALA A 103 -3.22 10.09 -13.87
N GLY A 104 -3.07 11.33 -13.39
CA GLY A 104 -1.79 11.86 -12.91
C GLY A 104 -1.26 11.07 -11.70
N PHE A 105 -2.12 10.82 -10.72
CA PHE A 105 -1.78 10.03 -9.53
C PHE A 105 -1.35 8.60 -9.90
N THR A 106 -2.09 7.92 -10.78
CA THR A 106 -1.73 6.56 -11.23
C THR A 106 -0.47 6.52 -12.08
N SER A 107 -0.17 7.57 -12.84
CA SER A 107 1.05 7.65 -13.64
C SER A 107 2.28 7.83 -12.73
N ALA A 108 2.18 8.73 -11.74
CA ALA A 108 3.23 8.91 -10.74
C ALA A 108 3.45 7.62 -9.92
N ALA A 109 2.36 6.96 -9.51
CA ALA A 109 2.38 5.66 -8.86
C ALA A 109 3.20 4.62 -9.62
N ALA A 110 2.92 4.47 -10.92
CA ALA A 110 3.58 3.50 -11.78
C ALA A 110 5.08 3.78 -11.86
N LEU A 111 5.48 5.05 -12.00
CA LEU A 111 6.89 5.45 -12.01
C LEU A 111 7.59 5.12 -10.69
N ILE A 112 6.99 5.46 -9.55
CA ILE A 112 7.55 5.16 -8.21
C ILE A 112 7.70 3.65 -8.01
N ILE A 113 6.70 2.87 -8.40
CA ILE A 113 6.75 1.41 -8.27
C ILE A 113 7.88 0.88 -9.17
N ALA A 114 7.93 1.27 -10.45
CA ALA A 114 8.96 0.82 -11.37
C ALA A 114 10.38 1.13 -10.86
N THR A 115 10.61 2.35 -10.36
CA THR A 115 11.92 2.72 -9.80
C THR A 115 12.22 1.94 -8.52
N SER A 116 11.24 1.76 -7.63
CA SER A 116 11.43 1.02 -6.37
C SER A 116 11.84 -0.45 -6.56
N GLN A 117 11.54 -1.05 -7.72
CA GLN A 117 11.88 -2.44 -8.02
C GLN A 117 13.22 -2.61 -8.74
N LEU A 118 13.90 -1.52 -9.13
CA LEU A 118 15.16 -1.60 -9.90
C LEU A 118 16.25 -2.39 -9.18
N GLY A 119 16.43 -2.20 -7.87
CA GLY A 119 17.44 -2.94 -7.10
C GLY A 119 17.18 -4.46 -7.09
N GLY A 120 15.91 -4.87 -7.03
CA GLY A 120 15.53 -6.29 -7.11
C GLY A 120 15.77 -6.90 -8.49
N LEU A 121 15.69 -6.11 -9.56
CA LEU A 121 15.94 -6.57 -10.93
C LEU A 121 17.42 -6.61 -11.29
N THR A 122 18.21 -5.64 -10.82
CA THR A 122 19.65 -5.54 -11.12
C THR A 122 20.52 -6.31 -10.12
N GLY A 123 19.97 -6.70 -8.97
CA GLY A 123 20.71 -7.33 -7.88
C GLY A 123 21.61 -6.36 -7.10
N LEU A 124 21.48 -5.04 -7.33
CA LEU A 124 22.24 -4.00 -6.66
C LEU A 124 21.52 -3.55 -5.38
N ASP A 125 22.28 -3.34 -4.30
CA ASP A 125 21.75 -2.78 -3.05
C ASP A 125 21.60 -1.25 -3.19
N LEU A 126 20.50 -0.82 -3.82
CA LEU A 126 20.20 0.58 -4.05
C LEU A 126 19.53 1.21 -2.82
N ALA A 127 19.93 2.45 -2.51
CA ALA A 127 19.31 3.21 -1.43
C ALA A 127 17.81 3.39 -1.69
N LYS A 128 16.98 3.12 -0.68
CA LYS A 128 15.52 3.34 -0.75
C LYS A 128 15.26 4.83 -0.54
N GLY A 129 14.94 5.56 -1.61
CA GLY A 129 14.75 7.01 -1.54
C GLY A 129 14.29 7.63 -2.86
N PRO A 130 14.34 8.96 -2.99
CA PRO A 130 14.09 9.65 -4.24
C PRO A 130 15.07 9.17 -5.33
N VAL A 131 14.66 9.25 -6.60
CA VAL A 131 15.43 8.71 -7.74
C VAL A 131 16.87 9.24 -7.79
N HIS A 132 17.13 10.47 -7.35
CA HIS A 132 18.49 11.03 -7.33
C HIS A 132 19.41 10.32 -6.32
N GLU A 133 18.89 9.88 -5.17
CA GLU A 133 19.66 9.09 -4.19
C GLU A 133 19.90 7.67 -4.71
N MET A 134 18.92 7.08 -5.40
CA MET A 134 19.08 5.77 -6.05
C MET A 134 20.21 5.79 -7.09
N VAL A 135 20.25 6.82 -7.95
CA VAL A 135 21.30 6.98 -8.96
C VAL A 135 22.67 7.22 -8.30
N ALA A 136 22.72 8.00 -7.22
CA ALA A 136 23.96 8.24 -6.49
C ALA A 136 24.50 6.97 -5.80
N SER A 137 23.62 6.06 -5.34
CA SER A 137 24.03 4.77 -4.75
C SER A 137 24.46 3.71 -5.77
N ALA A 138 24.19 3.93 -7.06
CA ALA A 138 24.55 3.01 -8.14
C ALA A 138 25.90 3.33 -8.80
N ALA A 139 26.51 4.47 -8.46
CA ALA A 139 27.81 4.94 -8.97
C ALA A 139 28.93 4.64 -7.97
#